data_AF-A0A951IT91-F1
#
_entry.id   AF-A0A951IT91-F1
#
_cell.length_a   1.000
_cell.length_b   1.000
_cell.length_c   1.000
_cell.angle_alpha   90.00
_cell.angle_beta   90.00
_cell.angle_gamma   90.00
#
_symmetry.space_group_name_H-M   'P 1'
#
loop_
_entity.id
_entity.type
_entity.pdbx_description
1 polymer ?
#
loop_
_entity_poly.entity_id
_entity_poly.type
_entity_poly.pdbx_seq_one_letter_code
_entity_poly.pdbx_strand_id
1 'polypeptide(L)'
;MSPHAPHIPGDGAFTLGLFHLAIKTSDLDLTRAFWCGVIGLREVARPDFGYPGAWLACPQPGGQAIVHVYAGGPALAGLDHVPSGSAAIDHLSLACVGYHAYRARFAAAGLAWREFLVPGTTLWQLFAYDPSGVQLELTFEGAAETGAPPDMSEDRVYRAGHSFFQPPLYPRQTLLSLHGETRHATR
;
A
#
# COMPACT_ATOMS: atom_id res chain seq x y z
N MET A 1 21.03 0.30 31.87
CA MET A 1 19.90 1.25 32.02
C MET A 1 18.73 0.65 31.27
N SER A 2 17.66 0.25 31.97
CA SER A 2 16.49 -0.32 31.30
C SER A 2 15.90 0.70 30.33
N PRO A 3 15.53 0.31 29.09
CA PRO A 3 14.80 1.19 28.21
C PRO A 3 13.48 1.54 28.90
N HIS A 4 13.21 2.84 29.04
CA HIS A 4 12.12 3.40 29.82
C HIS A 4 10.79 2.67 29.55
N ALA A 5 10.14 2.21 30.62
CA ALA A 5 8.75 1.78 30.54
C ALA A 5 7.91 2.92 29.92
N PRO A 6 6.94 2.61 29.05
CA PRO A 6 6.11 3.64 28.43
C PRO A 6 5.46 4.49 29.51
N HIS A 7 5.52 5.81 29.36
CA HIS A 7 4.79 6.72 30.22
C HIS A 7 3.29 6.57 29.91
N ILE A 8 2.59 5.77 30.70
CA ILE A 8 1.15 5.61 30.62
C ILE A 8 0.52 6.75 31.43
N PRO A 9 -0.27 7.64 30.81
CA PRO A 9 -1.03 8.66 31.53
C PRO A 9 -1.85 8.06 32.67
N GLY A 10 -2.01 8.80 33.77
CA GLY A 10 -2.69 8.33 34.98
C GLY A 10 -4.18 8.03 34.82
N ASP A 11 -4.78 8.41 33.68
CA ASP A 11 -6.15 8.07 33.29
C ASP A 11 -6.26 6.71 32.56
N GLY A 12 -5.12 6.05 32.30
CA GLY A 12 -5.06 4.75 31.63
C GLY A 12 -5.19 4.80 30.11
N ALA A 13 -5.32 5.98 29.49
CA ALA A 13 -5.40 6.12 28.04
C ALA A 13 -3.99 6.18 27.42
N PHE A 14 -3.66 5.24 26.53
CA PHE A 14 -2.41 5.28 25.78
C PHE A 14 -2.58 4.69 24.37
N THR A 15 -1.91 5.30 23.39
CA THR A 15 -1.93 4.85 22.00
C THR A 15 -0.76 3.92 21.74
N LEU A 16 -1.03 2.70 21.26
CA LEU A 16 -0.02 1.70 20.92
C LEU A 16 0.65 1.96 19.56
N GLY A 17 -0.04 2.68 18.67
CA GLY A 17 0.43 2.97 17.32
C GLY A 17 -0.74 3.08 16.34
N LEU A 18 -0.41 3.19 15.06
CA LEU A 18 -1.39 3.08 13.98
C LEU A 18 -1.91 1.63 13.94
N PHE A 19 -3.23 1.45 13.99
CA PHE A 19 -3.83 0.13 13.93
C PHE A 19 -4.17 -0.27 12.48
N HIS A 20 -4.92 0.58 11.77
CA HIS A 20 -5.16 0.45 10.33
C HIS A 20 -5.52 1.80 9.72
N LEU A 21 -5.53 1.84 8.40
CA LEU A 21 -6.15 2.89 7.59
C LEU A 21 -7.32 2.32 6.79
N ALA A 22 -8.23 3.20 6.39
CA ALA A 22 -9.38 2.84 5.57
C ALA A 22 -9.26 3.40 4.15
N ILE A 23 -9.51 2.55 3.15
CA ILE A 23 -9.57 2.94 1.73
C ILE A 23 -10.99 2.72 1.23
N LYS A 24 -11.53 3.70 0.51
CA LYS A 24 -12.76 3.55 -0.27
C LYS A 24 -12.39 3.20 -1.70
N THR A 25 -13.06 2.21 -2.28
CA THR A 25 -12.80 1.77 -3.65
C THR A 25 -14.07 1.66 -4.47
N SER A 26 -13.96 2.03 -5.75
CA SER A 26 -14.97 1.77 -6.77
C SER A 26 -14.86 0.37 -7.38
N ASP A 27 -13.74 -0.32 -7.17
CA ASP A 27 -13.48 -1.66 -7.69
C ASP A 27 -12.72 -2.51 -6.66
N LEU A 28 -13.47 -3.33 -5.91
CA LEU A 28 -12.92 -4.17 -4.85
C LEU A 28 -11.97 -5.24 -5.39
N ASP A 29 -12.24 -5.81 -6.56
CA ASP A 29 -11.42 -6.89 -7.11
C ASP A 29 -10.09 -6.37 -7.64
N LEU A 30 -10.10 -5.18 -8.27
CA LEU A 30 -8.88 -4.50 -8.66
C LEU A 30 -8.05 -4.07 -7.44
N THR A 31 -8.71 -3.55 -6.39
CA THR A 31 -8.05 -3.23 -5.11
C THR A 31 -7.39 -4.48 -4.52
N ARG A 32 -8.08 -5.62 -4.47
CA ARG A 32 -7.49 -6.89 -4.02
C ARG A 32 -6.32 -7.34 -4.90
N ALA A 33 -6.46 -7.24 -6.23
CA ALA A 33 -5.41 -7.62 -7.16
C ALA A 33 -4.12 -6.82 -6.92
N PHE A 34 -4.25 -5.51 -6.70
CA PHE A 34 -3.11 -4.67 -6.37
C PHE A 34 -2.54 -4.97 -4.97
N TRP A 35 -3.36 -4.86 -3.93
CA TRP A 35 -2.86 -4.94 -2.56
C TRP A 35 -2.38 -6.35 -2.17
N CYS A 36 -2.98 -7.40 -2.72
CA CYS A 36 -2.53 -8.77 -2.49
C CYS A 36 -1.50 -9.24 -3.51
N GLY A 37 -1.71 -8.98 -4.81
CA GLY A 37 -0.83 -9.47 -5.87
C GLY A 37 0.46 -8.68 -6.03
N VAL A 38 0.41 -7.35 -5.87
CA VAL A 38 1.57 -6.47 -6.04
C VAL A 38 2.19 -6.14 -4.69
N ILE A 39 1.39 -5.59 -3.77
CA ILE A 39 1.88 -5.18 -2.45
C ILE A 39 2.23 -6.38 -1.56
N GLY A 40 1.53 -7.51 -1.72
CA GLY A 40 1.84 -8.75 -1.00
C GLY A 40 1.17 -8.85 0.38
N LEU A 41 0.14 -8.03 0.65
CA LEU A 41 -0.72 -8.25 1.81
C LEU A 41 -1.61 -9.47 1.59
N ARG A 42 -2.10 -10.06 2.66
CA ARG A 42 -3.03 -11.20 2.63
C ARG A 42 -4.41 -10.76 3.07
N GLU A 43 -5.43 -11.11 2.29
CA GLU A 43 -6.82 -10.95 2.74
C GLU A 43 -7.10 -11.87 3.94
N VAL A 44 -7.72 -11.33 4.98
CA VAL A 44 -8.10 -12.05 6.20
C VAL A 44 -9.61 -12.01 6.39
N ALA A 45 -10.11 -12.92 7.23
CA ALA A 45 -11.53 -12.96 7.59
C ALA A 45 -11.97 -11.60 8.15
N ARG A 46 -13.11 -11.14 7.66
CA ARG A 46 -13.77 -9.90 8.05
C ARG A 46 -15.22 -10.24 8.44
N PRO A 47 -15.77 -9.67 9.53
CA PRO A 47 -17.18 -9.81 9.85
C PRO A 47 -18.07 -9.42 8.67
N ASP A 48 -19.22 -10.07 8.54
CA ASP A 48 -20.22 -9.60 7.59
C ASP A 48 -20.89 -8.34 8.15
N PHE A 49 -20.56 -7.20 7.55
CA PHE A 49 -21.15 -5.91 7.89
C PHE A 49 -22.33 -5.54 6.98
N GLY A 50 -22.78 -6.43 6.09
CA GLY A 50 -23.85 -6.17 5.14
C GLY A 50 -23.43 -5.31 3.94
N TYR A 51 -22.12 -5.15 3.70
CA TYR A 51 -21.58 -4.44 2.54
C TYR A 51 -20.21 -5.01 2.12
N PRO A 52 -19.87 -4.94 0.81
CA PRO A 52 -18.62 -5.49 0.31
C PRO A 52 -17.40 -4.71 0.82
N GLY A 53 -16.32 -5.44 1.08
CA GLY A 53 -15.06 -4.89 1.57
C GLY A 53 -14.04 -5.98 1.84
N ALA A 54 -12.88 -5.59 2.35
CA ALA A 54 -11.80 -6.51 2.69
C ALA A 54 -11.01 -6.01 3.91
N TRP A 55 -10.40 -6.93 4.64
CA TRP A 55 -9.34 -6.65 5.60
C TRP A 55 -8.06 -7.28 5.10
N LEU A 56 -6.99 -6.48 5.00
CA LEU A 56 -5.73 -6.91 4.43
C LEU A 56 -4.63 -6.81 5.48
N ALA A 57 -3.96 -7.94 5.71
CA ALA A 57 -2.97 -8.10 6.76
C ALA A 57 -1.58 -8.35 6.21
N CYS A 58 -0.57 -8.00 7.00
CA CYS A 58 0.81 -8.36 6.69
C CYS A 58 0.95 -9.91 6.65
N PRO A 59 1.77 -10.46 5.73
CA PRO A 59 1.73 -11.88 5.40
C PRO A 59 2.36 -12.82 6.44
N GLN A 60 3.20 -12.29 7.33
CA GLN A 60 3.83 -13.06 8.40
C GLN A 60 2.81 -13.65 9.38
N PRO A 61 3.13 -14.78 10.06
CA PRO A 61 2.28 -15.33 11.10
C PRO A 61 1.92 -14.30 12.17
N GLY A 62 0.63 -14.15 12.47
CA GLY A 62 0.14 -13.15 13.42
C GLY A 62 0.17 -11.70 12.90
N GLY A 63 0.41 -11.49 11.60
CA GLY A 63 0.42 -10.16 11.01
C GLY A 63 -0.89 -9.40 11.17
N GLN A 64 -0.78 -8.11 11.48
CA GLN A 64 -1.92 -7.23 11.73
C GLN A 64 -2.63 -6.87 10.43
N ALA A 65 -3.95 -6.72 10.50
CA ALA A 65 -4.78 -6.17 9.43
C ALA A 65 -4.63 -4.65 9.38
N ILE A 66 -3.72 -4.16 8.54
CA ILE A 66 -3.33 -2.75 8.48
C ILE A 66 -4.13 -1.93 7.44
N VAL A 67 -4.85 -2.59 6.53
CA VAL A 67 -5.72 -1.92 5.54
C VAL A 67 -7.15 -2.46 5.63
N HIS A 68 -8.11 -1.56 5.79
CA HIS A 68 -9.54 -1.83 5.74
C HIS A 68 -10.14 -1.21 4.48
N VAL A 69 -10.67 -2.04 3.59
CA VAL A 69 -11.30 -1.61 2.34
C VAL A 69 -12.82 -1.55 2.49
N TYR A 70 -13.40 -0.39 2.13
CA TYR A 70 -14.83 -0.19 1.94
C TYR A 70 -15.15 -0.16 0.44
N ALA A 71 -16.18 -0.90 0.03
CA ALA A 71 -16.75 -0.87 -1.31
C ALA A 71 -18.27 -0.68 -1.25
N GLY A 72 -18.91 -0.45 -2.39
CA GLY A 72 -20.37 -0.27 -2.50
C GLY A 72 -20.88 1.00 -1.80
N GLY A 73 -22.08 0.93 -1.21
CA GLY A 73 -22.75 2.08 -0.58
C GLY A 73 -21.87 2.88 0.40
N PRO A 74 -21.18 2.23 1.36
CA PRO A 74 -20.27 2.94 2.28
C PRO A 74 -19.06 3.61 1.62
N ALA A 75 -18.61 3.11 0.46
CA ALA A 75 -17.56 3.78 -0.31
C ALA A 75 -18.07 5.06 -0.98
N LEU A 76 -19.32 5.09 -1.43
CA LEU A 76 -19.98 6.29 -1.95
C LEU A 76 -20.23 7.31 -0.84
N ALA A 77 -20.67 6.86 0.35
CA ALA A 77 -21.01 7.72 1.48
C ALA A 77 -21.95 8.89 1.11
N GLY A 78 -22.93 8.61 0.24
CA GLY A 78 -23.91 9.59 -0.23
C GLY A 78 -23.47 10.46 -1.42
N LEU A 79 -22.29 10.20 -1.99
CA LEU A 79 -21.81 10.83 -3.22
C LEU A 79 -22.25 10.04 -4.46
N ASP A 80 -22.25 10.71 -5.62
CA ASP A 80 -22.57 10.07 -6.91
C ASP A 80 -21.46 9.15 -7.43
N HIS A 81 -20.24 9.32 -6.92
CA HIS A 81 -19.08 8.50 -7.26
C HIS A 81 -18.19 8.30 -6.03
N VAL A 82 -17.42 7.20 -6.03
CA VAL A 82 -16.44 6.94 -4.97
C VAL A 82 -15.25 7.90 -5.19
N PRO A 83 -14.86 8.70 -4.17
CA PRO A 83 -13.71 9.59 -4.28
C PRO A 83 -12.42 8.83 -4.60
N SER A 84 -11.53 9.48 -5.35
CA SER A 84 -10.18 8.98 -5.65
C SER A 84 -9.12 9.94 -5.12
N GLY A 85 -7.95 9.41 -4.78
CA GLY A 85 -6.88 10.14 -4.09
C GLY A 85 -6.84 9.88 -2.59
N SER A 86 -5.97 10.60 -1.89
CA SER A 86 -5.68 10.43 -0.46
C SER A 86 -6.21 11.60 0.41
N ALA A 87 -6.88 12.57 -0.22
CA ALA A 87 -7.45 13.76 0.42
C ALA A 87 -6.40 14.55 1.21
N ALA A 88 -6.60 14.75 2.53
CA ALA A 88 -5.65 15.48 3.38
C ALA A 88 -4.46 14.61 3.83
N ILE A 89 -4.54 13.29 3.68
CA ILE A 89 -3.38 12.41 3.88
C ILE A 89 -2.62 12.44 2.56
N ASP A 90 -1.35 12.83 2.55
CA ASP A 90 -0.59 12.93 1.29
C ASP A 90 -0.34 11.52 0.71
N HIS A 91 0.27 10.64 1.51
CA HIS A 91 0.58 9.26 1.16
C HIS A 91 0.55 8.34 2.39
N LEU A 92 0.58 7.04 2.14
CA LEU A 92 0.82 6.00 3.13
C LEU A 92 2.22 5.42 2.96
N SER A 93 3.03 5.42 4.01
CA SER A 93 4.31 4.71 4.03
C SER A 93 4.21 3.31 4.64
N LEU A 94 4.82 2.31 3.99
CA LEU A 94 4.88 0.91 4.40
C LEU A 94 6.34 0.47 4.57
N ALA A 95 6.68 -0.12 5.71
CA ALA A 95 7.97 -0.79 5.89
C ALA A 95 8.00 -2.08 5.06
N CYS A 96 8.99 -2.19 4.17
CA CYS A 96 9.08 -3.24 3.17
C CYS A 96 10.50 -3.85 3.11
N VAL A 97 10.59 -5.04 2.52
CA VAL A 97 11.84 -5.71 2.14
C VAL A 97 11.74 -6.20 0.70
N GLY A 98 12.87 -6.34 0.01
CA GLY A 98 12.92 -6.82 -1.37
C GLY A 98 12.64 -5.73 -2.39
N TYR A 99 13.39 -4.63 -2.31
CA TYR A 99 13.30 -3.45 -3.17
C TYR A 99 13.22 -3.79 -4.67
N HIS A 100 14.15 -4.60 -5.18
CA HIS A 100 14.16 -5.00 -6.59
C HIS A 100 13.02 -5.95 -6.96
N ALA A 101 12.52 -6.74 -6.01
CA ALA A 101 11.36 -7.59 -6.24
C ALA A 101 10.09 -6.76 -6.43
N TYR A 102 9.92 -5.66 -5.67
CA TYR A 102 8.83 -4.72 -5.91
C TYR A 102 8.94 -4.02 -7.27
N ARG A 103 10.14 -3.57 -7.66
CA ARG A 103 10.37 -3.01 -9.00
C ARG A 103 9.98 -3.99 -10.11
N ALA A 104 10.35 -5.26 -9.96
CA ALA A 104 9.96 -6.31 -10.90
C ALA A 104 8.45 -6.53 -10.94
N ARG A 105 7.76 -6.51 -9.79
CA ARG A 105 6.29 -6.59 -9.73
C ARG A 105 5.62 -5.40 -10.39
N PHE A 106 6.12 -4.18 -10.17
CA PHE A 106 5.58 -2.99 -10.82
C PHE A 106 5.74 -3.04 -12.34
N ALA A 107 6.92 -3.45 -12.82
CA ALA A 107 7.18 -3.65 -14.24
C ALA A 107 6.24 -4.71 -14.86
N ALA A 108 6.12 -5.89 -14.22
CA ALA A 108 5.25 -6.97 -14.69
C ALA A 108 3.76 -6.56 -14.70
N ALA A 109 3.33 -5.78 -13.71
CA ALA A 109 1.97 -5.25 -13.63
C ALA A 109 1.72 -4.07 -14.58
N GLY A 110 2.76 -3.50 -15.22
CA GLY A 110 2.64 -2.29 -16.03
C GLY A 110 2.34 -1.03 -15.21
N LEU A 111 2.70 -1.01 -13.93
CA LEU A 111 2.51 0.13 -13.04
C LEU A 111 3.62 1.16 -13.24
N ALA A 112 3.29 2.45 -13.18
CA ALA A 112 4.28 3.51 -13.02
C ALA A 112 4.76 3.56 -11.56
N TRP A 113 6.06 3.78 -11.36
CA TRP A 113 6.65 4.01 -10.03
C TRP A 113 7.75 5.07 -10.08
N ARG A 114 8.08 5.62 -8.92
CA ARG A 114 9.25 6.48 -8.69
C ARG A 114 10.15 5.89 -7.62
N GLU A 115 11.42 6.27 -7.63
CA GLU A 115 12.45 5.79 -6.72
C GLU A 115 13.03 6.99 -5.94
N PHE A 116 13.46 6.77 -4.70
CA PHE A 116 14.09 7.81 -3.92
C PHE A 116 15.11 7.22 -2.95
N LEU A 117 16.29 7.83 -2.88
CA LEU A 117 17.26 7.63 -1.82
C LEU A 117 17.15 8.81 -0.86
N VAL A 118 16.71 8.57 0.37
CA VAL A 118 16.45 9.64 1.33
C VAL A 118 17.77 10.33 1.72
N PRO A 119 17.91 11.65 1.50
CA PRO A 119 19.17 12.35 1.74
C PRO A 119 19.69 12.19 3.17
N GLY A 120 20.98 11.86 3.31
CA GLY A 120 21.63 11.71 4.61
C GLY A 120 21.27 10.42 5.37
N THR A 121 20.59 9.47 4.73
CA THR A 121 20.22 8.19 5.35
C THR A 121 20.57 7.00 4.44
N THR A 122 20.29 5.78 4.91
CA THR A 122 20.34 4.55 4.12
C THR A 122 18.97 4.12 3.60
N LEU A 123 17.92 4.92 3.80
CA LEU A 123 16.56 4.53 3.43
C LEU A 123 16.34 4.64 1.93
N TRP A 124 15.89 3.54 1.34
CA TRP A 124 15.50 3.47 -0.06
C TRP A 124 13.98 3.45 -0.12
N GLN A 125 13.41 4.10 -1.13
CA GLN A 125 11.96 4.22 -1.27
C GLN A 125 11.51 3.94 -2.70
N LEU A 126 10.33 3.33 -2.80
CA LEU A 126 9.55 3.24 -4.03
C LEU A 126 8.21 3.94 -3.82
N PHE A 127 7.77 4.70 -4.81
CA PHE A 127 6.46 5.33 -4.81
C PHE A 127 5.59 4.74 -5.92
N ALA A 128 4.37 4.35 -5.59
CA ALA A 128 3.38 3.86 -6.54
C ALA A 128 1.97 4.30 -6.10
N TYR A 129 0.98 4.13 -6.97
CA TYR A 129 -0.42 4.42 -6.63
C TYR A 129 -1.25 3.16 -6.63
N ASP A 130 -2.13 3.05 -5.64
CA ASP A 130 -3.18 2.05 -5.64
C ASP A 130 -4.29 2.39 -6.67
N PRO A 131 -5.23 1.47 -6.95
CA PRO A 131 -6.28 1.70 -7.94
C PRO A 131 -7.25 2.83 -7.58
N SER A 132 -7.36 3.16 -6.29
CA SER A 132 -8.16 4.28 -5.79
C SER A 132 -7.40 5.61 -5.83
N GLY A 133 -6.13 5.63 -6.26
CA GLY A 133 -5.31 6.83 -6.34
C GLY A 133 -4.63 7.22 -5.02
N VAL A 134 -4.58 6.31 -4.04
CA VAL A 134 -3.79 6.52 -2.82
C VAL A 134 -2.32 6.32 -3.16
N GLN A 135 -1.49 7.32 -2.88
CA GLN A 135 -0.04 7.19 -3.04
C GLN A 135 0.54 6.32 -1.92
N LEU A 136 1.36 5.36 -2.31
CA LEU A 136 2.13 4.52 -1.42
C LEU A 136 3.60 4.88 -1.51
N GLU A 137 4.24 4.97 -0.35
CA GLU A 137 5.68 5.01 -0.16
C GLU A 137 6.09 3.66 0.44
N LEU A 138 6.86 2.86 -0.28
CA LEU A 138 7.43 1.62 0.25
C LEU A 138 8.84 1.95 0.70
N THR A 139 9.07 1.87 2.01
CA THR A 139 10.34 2.24 2.64
C THR A 139 11.13 1.00 3.02
N PHE A 140 12.40 0.98 2.63
CA PHE A 140 13.32 -0.14 2.81
C PHE A 140 14.56 0.33 3.57
N GLU A 141 15.07 -0.52 4.45
CA GLU A 141 16.41 -0.36 5.01
C GLU A 141 17.44 -0.72 3.94
N GLY A 142 18.01 0.27 3.26
CA GLY A 142 18.86 0.03 2.08
C GLY A 142 20.11 -0.82 2.37
N ALA A 143 20.59 -0.83 3.62
CA ALA A 143 21.70 -1.71 4.03
C ALA A 143 21.31 -3.21 4.06
N ALA A 144 20.02 -3.53 4.13
CA ALA A 144 19.49 -4.89 4.06
C ALA A 144 19.09 -5.30 2.64
N GLU A 145 19.16 -4.39 1.66
CA GLU A 145 18.82 -4.63 0.27
C GLU A 145 20.05 -4.98 -0.56
N THR A 146 19.86 -5.75 -1.64
CA THR A 146 20.94 -6.18 -2.54
C THR A 146 20.76 -5.58 -3.92
N GLY A 147 21.81 -5.03 -4.52
CA GLY A 147 21.76 -4.52 -5.88
C GLY A 147 22.04 -3.02 -5.96
N ALA A 148 21.64 -2.40 -7.07
CA ALA A 148 21.84 -0.97 -7.28
C ALA A 148 20.88 -0.15 -6.39
N PRO A 149 21.34 0.99 -5.83
CA PRO A 149 20.49 1.91 -5.08
C PRO A 149 19.39 2.52 -5.97
N PRO A 150 18.44 3.27 -5.37
CA PRO A 150 17.41 3.99 -6.10
C PRO A 150 17.97 4.79 -7.28
N ASP A 151 17.32 4.63 -8.43
CA ASP A 151 17.62 5.41 -9.63
C ASP A 151 17.09 6.84 -9.47
N MET A 152 18.01 7.76 -9.24
CA MET A 152 17.75 9.18 -9.03
C MET A 152 17.77 10.00 -10.33
N SER A 153 17.67 9.35 -11.50
CA SER A 153 17.52 10.04 -12.79
C SER A 153 16.20 10.79 -12.90
N GLU A 154 16.13 11.79 -13.78
CA GLU A 154 14.99 12.71 -13.88
C GLU A 154 13.64 12.02 -14.09
N ASP A 155 13.61 10.96 -14.91
CA ASP A 155 12.38 10.22 -15.24
C ASP A 155 11.91 9.29 -14.12
N ARG A 156 12.81 8.94 -13.18
CA ARG A 156 12.58 7.92 -12.16
C ARG A 156 12.49 8.48 -10.75
N VAL A 157 13.14 9.60 -10.47
CA VAL A 157 13.20 10.18 -9.14
C VAL A 157 11.82 10.65 -8.65
N TYR A 158 11.49 10.33 -7.40
CA TYR A 158 10.32 10.91 -6.75
C TYR A 158 10.51 12.42 -6.54
N ARG A 159 9.44 13.18 -6.75
CA ARG A 159 9.41 14.63 -6.48
C ARG A 159 8.19 14.94 -5.63
N ALA A 160 8.42 15.40 -4.40
CA ALA A 160 7.34 15.81 -3.51
C ALA A 160 6.41 16.82 -4.18
N GLY A 161 5.09 16.65 -3.95
CA GLY A 161 4.05 17.48 -4.54
C GLY A 161 3.72 17.21 -6.01
N HIS A 162 4.44 16.30 -6.68
CA HIS A 162 4.16 15.95 -8.08
C HIS A 162 3.49 14.59 -8.20
N SER A 163 2.22 14.59 -8.60
CA SER A 163 1.50 13.35 -8.92
C SER A 163 1.94 12.80 -10.28
N PHE A 164 2.16 11.49 -10.32
CA PHE A 164 2.33 10.72 -11.56
C PHE A 164 1.18 9.71 -11.77
N PHE A 165 0.09 9.84 -11.00
CA PHE A 165 -1.08 8.98 -11.13
C PHE A 165 -1.89 9.38 -12.37
N GLN A 166 -2.10 8.41 -13.26
CA GLN A 166 -2.88 8.61 -14.49
C GLN A 166 -4.00 7.55 -14.53
N PRO A 167 -5.19 7.85 -13.96
CA PRO A 167 -6.29 6.88 -13.88
C PRO A 167 -6.66 6.21 -15.21
N PRO A 168 -6.71 6.92 -16.36
CA PRO A 168 -7.02 6.29 -17.64
C PRO A 168 -5.97 5.27 -18.12
N LEU A 169 -4.72 5.39 -17.66
CA LEU A 169 -3.63 4.47 -18.01
C LEU A 169 -3.38 3.40 -16.95
N TYR A 170 -4.20 3.35 -15.89
CA TYR A 170 -4.01 2.36 -14.84
C TYR A 170 -4.19 0.94 -15.38
N PRO A 171 -3.27 -0.01 -15.14
CA PRO A 171 -3.19 -1.29 -15.86
C PRO A 171 -4.19 -2.34 -15.32
N ARG A 172 -5.49 -2.04 -15.39
CA ARG A 172 -6.56 -2.86 -14.77
C ARG A 172 -6.54 -4.31 -15.24
N GLN A 173 -6.50 -4.53 -16.55
CA GLN A 173 -6.57 -5.88 -17.12
C GLN A 173 -5.35 -6.73 -16.75
N THR A 174 -4.16 -6.13 -16.78
CA THR A 174 -2.91 -6.81 -16.41
C THR A 174 -2.93 -7.23 -14.95
N LEU A 175 -3.33 -6.33 -14.04
CA LEU A 175 -3.43 -6.61 -12.60
C LEU A 175 -4.40 -7.75 -12.30
N LEU A 176 -5.60 -7.70 -12.88
CA LEU A 176 -6.61 -8.74 -12.67
C LEU A 176 -6.14 -10.10 -13.19
N SER A 177 -5.44 -10.14 -14.32
CA SER A 177 -4.93 -11.37 -14.94
C SER A 177 -3.84 -12.03 -14.07
N LEU A 178 -2.82 -11.27 -13.66
CA LEU A 178 -1.73 -11.75 -12.80
C LEU A 178 -2.26 -12.28 -11.45
N HIS A 179 -3.29 -11.60 -10.91
CA HIS A 179 -3.88 -12.01 -9.65
C HIS A 179 -4.70 -13.29 -9.77
N GLY A 180 -5.44 -13.47 -10.87
CA GLY A 180 -6.17 -14.70 -11.18
C GLY A 180 -5.25 -15.92 -11.27
N GLU A 181 -4.12 -15.79 -11.98
CA GLU A 181 -3.10 -16.85 -12.10
C GLU A 181 -2.54 -17.26 -10.73
N THR A 182 -2.25 -16.29 -9.87
CA THR A 182 -1.70 -16.53 -8.51
C THR A 182 -2.68 -17.29 -7.62
N ARG A 183 -4.00 -17.01 -7.72
CA ARG A 183 -5.04 -17.73 -6.97
C ARG A 183 -5.24 -19.17 -7.45
N HIS A 184 -4.91 -19.48 -8.70
CA HIS A 184 -4.97 -20.84 -9.23
C HIS A 184 -3.75 -21.69 -8.86
N ALA A 185 -2.57 -21.07 -8.70
CA ALA A 185 -1.33 -21.77 -8.33
C ALA A 185 -1.23 -22.16 -6.83
N THR A 186 -2.12 -21.62 -5.98
CA THR A 186 -2.11 -21.82 -4.52
C THR A 186 -3.22 -22.76 -4.01
N ARG A 187 -3.87 -23.50 -4.92
CA ARG A 187 -4.86 -24.55 -4.61
C ARG A 187 -4.29 -25.95 -4.74
#